data_AF-A0A948D1C2-F1
#
_entry.id   AF-A0A948D1C2-F1
#
_cell.length_a   1.000
_cell.length_b   1.000
_cell.length_c   1.000
_cell.angle_alpha   90.00
_cell.angle_beta   90.00
_cell.angle_gamma   90.00
#
_symmetry.space_group_name_H-M   'P 1'
#
loop_
_entity.id
_entity.type
_entity.pdbx_description
1 polymer ?
#
loop_
_entity_poly.entity_id
_entity_poly.type
_entity_poly.pdbx_seq_one_letter_code
_entity_poly.pdbx_strand_id
1 'polypeptide(L)'
;MSFSRESGPSAEEMGINPDEMQVEPSSDMSENNTAPDHVNNQDQEIIADLVYANPEGYSNEQVAEVAIKDSEYAPCLVGELAKRRDHEQVLGVLNHYKDGPIFEHCVGKVEAQLSGGEDQDSFLLQLSESMRQAEGDAKPEGISDYTSEMAKRPERAARSLDNYLRLLGIDDDRVRDTLDKKSLLLVGGGTAPLKQGLTDRRIDCQLTNIDPMLTGNHEGNSDRPIAEDFYKVDADRLDQFDEVWAVNNSLPTYAFNPDQVRAFYQKSLGLVSENGNLKIMPVAGFKDSLTPAMRLNRVPTNNESLRCLESIKGRPDLFEIEEMESPPDKVAFGRKSTMKGVNIKVIGSQEQVRAFLREL
;
A
#
# COMPACT_ATOMS: atom_id res chain seq x y z
N MET A 1 -21.04 16.08 56.26
CA MET A 1 -19.61 16.39 56.40
C MET A 1 -19.15 16.99 55.09
N SER A 2 -18.91 18.31 55.09
CA SER A 2 -18.60 19.13 53.93
C SER A 2 -17.10 19.44 53.95
N PHE A 3 -16.37 19.06 52.91
CA PHE A 3 -14.95 19.40 52.75
C PHE A 3 -14.82 20.69 51.93
N SER A 4 -14.25 21.71 52.56
CA SER A 4 -13.83 22.97 51.94
C SER A 4 -12.58 22.74 51.10
N ARG A 5 -12.56 23.23 49.86
CA ARG A 5 -11.35 23.37 49.04
C ARG A 5 -10.69 24.70 49.38
N GLU A 6 -9.46 24.64 49.91
CA GLU A 6 -8.57 25.79 50.01
C GLU A 6 -7.89 26.03 48.65
N SER A 7 -7.88 27.29 48.24
CA SER A 7 -7.24 27.80 47.03
C SER A 7 -5.74 27.93 47.27
N GLY A 8 -4.92 27.36 46.38
CA GLY A 8 -3.47 27.58 46.37
C GLY A 8 -3.10 28.99 45.86
N PRO A 9 -1.89 29.50 46.17
CA PRO A 9 -1.46 30.85 45.82
C PRO A 9 -1.25 31.03 44.31
N SER A 10 -1.57 32.23 43.82
CA SER A 10 -1.43 32.65 42.42
C SER A 10 0.02 32.92 42.04
N ALA A 11 0.31 32.79 40.74
CA ALA A 11 1.63 32.84 40.12
C ALA A 11 2.37 34.20 40.16
N GLU A 12 2.00 35.11 41.06
CA GLU A 12 2.63 36.43 41.20
C GLU A 12 3.68 36.49 42.34
N GLU A 13 3.88 35.40 43.10
CA GLU A 13 4.87 35.34 44.19
C GLU A 13 6.28 34.88 43.77
N MET A 14 6.56 34.64 42.48
CA MET A 14 7.88 34.13 42.05
C MET A 14 8.83 35.14 41.39
N GLY A 15 8.49 36.44 41.33
CA GLY A 15 9.48 37.49 41.06
C GLY A 15 10.34 37.31 39.80
N ILE A 16 9.79 36.77 38.70
CA ILE A 16 10.50 36.63 37.43
C ILE A 16 10.14 37.84 36.55
N ASN A 17 11.15 38.65 36.23
CA ASN A 17 11.06 39.82 35.37
C ASN A 17 10.90 39.39 33.89
N PRO A 18 9.93 39.90 33.09
CA PRO A 18 9.63 39.33 31.78
C PRO A 18 10.49 39.81 30.60
N ASP A 19 11.46 40.72 30.81
CA ASP A 19 12.09 41.47 29.71
C ASP A 19 13.55 41.13 29.35
N GLU A 20 14.12 40.02 29.84
CA GLU A 20 15.49 39.61 29.45
C GLU A 20 15.59 38.10 29.15
N MET A 21 15.11 37.68 27.98
CA MET A 21 15.65 36.51 27.28
C MET A 21 15.63 36.74 25.76
N GLN A 22 16.51 37.63 25.29
CA GLN A 22 17.02 37.52 23.94
C GLN A 22 18.05 36.39 23.93
N VAL A 23 17.61 35.20 23.56
CA VAL A 23 18.52 34.12 23.14
C VAL A 23 18.55 34.17 21.62
N GLU A 24 19.70 34.53 21.07
CA GLU A 24 19.99 34.46 19.65
C GLU A 24 19.69 33.04 19.13
N PRO A 25 19.01 32.88 17.98
CA PRO A 25 18.96 31.58 17.34
C PRO A 25 20.35 31.28 16.77
N SER A 26 21.08 30.38 17.42
CA SER A 26 22.25 29.73 16.85
C SER A 26 21.84 29.08 15.53
N SER A 27 22.40 29.60 14.45
CA SER A 27 22.54 28.92 13.17
C SER A 27 23.22 27.56 13.37
N ASP A 28 22.89 26.62 12.47
CA ASP A 28 23.39 25.25 12.36
C ASP A 28 22.74 24.21 13.27
N MET A 29 21.79 23.49 12.69
CA MET A 29 21.93 22.07 12.33
C MET A 29 20.64 21.63 11.63
N SER A 30 20.47 22.11 10.38
CA SER A 30 19.56 21.45 9.45
C SER A 30 20.23 20.16 9.00
N GLU A 31 19.95 19.05 9.69
CA GLU A 31 20.21 17.71 9.17
C GLU A 31 19.35 17.51 7.92
N ASN A 32 19.94 17.88 6.79
CA ASN A 32 19.58 17.41 5.48
C ASN A 32 19.70 15.89 5.48
N ASN A 33 18.58 15.19 5.62
CA ASN A 33 18.45 13.81 5.13
C ASN A 33 18.31 13.82 3.59
N THR A 34 19.27 14.45 2.92
CA THR A 34 19.61 14.12 1.53
C THR A 34 20.57 12.94 1.62
N ALA A 35 20.15 11.79 1.12
CA ALA A 35 21.08 10.70 0.84
C ALA A 35 22.27 11.26 0.04
N PRO A 36 23.50 10.81 0.27
CA PRO A 36 24.62 11.26 -0.53
C PRO A 36 24.45 10.69 -1.95
N ASP A 37 23.96 11.51 -2.88
CA ASP A 37 24.02 11.25 -4.33
C ASP A 37 25.44 11.47 -4.90
N HIS A 38 26.46 11.48 -4.03
CA HIS A 38 27.86 11.53 -4.41
C HIS A 38 28.51 10.20 -4.07
N VAL A 39 28.41 9.27 -5.02
CA VAL A 39 29.36 8.15 -5.12
C VAL A 39 30.73 8.79 -5.35
N ASN A 40 31.70 8.56 -4.46
CA ASN A 40 33.07 9.05 -4.66
C ASN A 40 33.61 8.44 -5.97
N ASN A 41 34.41 9.20 -6.73
CA ASN A 41 35.04 8.73 -7.97
C ASN A 41 35.78 7.39 -7.78
N GLN A 42 36.32 7.13 -6.58
CA GLN A 42 36.98 5.88 -6.23
C GLN A 42 36.01 4.68 -6.13
N ASP A 43 34.77 4.91 -5.71
CA ASP A 43 33.73 3.88 -5.64
C ASP A 43 33.17 3.56 -7.04
N GLN A 44 33.11 4.57 -7.92
CA GLN A 44 32.78 4.38 -9.33
C GLN A 44 33.85 3.58 -10.06
N GLU A 45 35.14 3.76 -9.73
CA GLU A 45 36.24 2.96 -10.29
C GLU A 45 36.17 1.50 -9.83
N ILE A 46 35.90 1.22 -8.55
CA ILE A 46 35.75 -0.15 -8.05
C ILE A 46 34.56 -0.85 -8.72
N ILE A 47 33.39 -0.20 -8.78
CA ILE A 47 32.23 -0.74 -9.49
C ILE A 47 32.52 -0.86 -10.99
N ALA A 48 33.22 0.10 -11.58
CA ALA A 48 33.57 0.06 -13.00
C ALA A 48 34.54 -1.09 -13.32
N ASP A 49 35.51 -1.37 -12.46
CA ASP A 49 36.42 -2.51 -12.62
C ASP A 49 35.70 -3.85 -12.39
N LEU A 50 34.77 -3.89 -11.42
CA LEU A 50 33.94 -5.06 -11.12
C LEU A 50 32.85 -5.35 -12.15
N VAL A 51 32.46 -4.38 -12.95
CA VAL A 51 31.34 -4.52 -13.89
C VAL A 51 31.91 -4.50 -15.32
N TYR A 52 32.86 -3.63 -15.64
CA TYR A 52 33.34 -3.38 -17.00
C TYR A 52 34.74 -3.95 -17.32
N ALA A 53 35.56 -4.36 -16.35
CA ALA A 53 36.90 -4.90 -16.65
C ALA A 53 36.93 -6.39 -17.05
N ASN A 54 35.81 -7.11 -16.98
CA ASN A 54 35.74 -8.51 -17.41
C ASN A 54 34.56 -8.75 -18.38
N PRO A 55 34.81 -8.83 -19.70
CA PRO A 55 33.76 -9.08 -20.70
C PRO A 55 33.18 -10.51 -20.63
N GLU A 56 33.83 -11.44 -19.90
CA GLU A 56 33.34 -12.81 -19.68
C GLU A 56 32.39 -12.94 -18.47
N GLY A 57 32.17 -11.84 -17.73
CA GLY A 57 31.32 -11.81 -16.53
C GLY A 57 32.04 -12.33 -15.26
N TYR A 58 31.63 -11.83 -14.10
CA TYR A 58 32.05 -12.38 -12.80
C TYR A 58 31.17 -13.60 -12.47
N SER A 59 31.70 -14.57 -11.73
CA SER A 59 30.86 -15.65 -11.17
C SER A 59 29.94 -15.10 -10.07
N ASN A 60 28.79 -15.75 -9.83
CA ASN A 60 27.87 -15.38 -8.76
C ASN A 60 28.55 -15.32 -7.38
N GLU A 61 29.54 -16.20 -7.14
CA GLU A 61 30.32 -16.23 -5.90
C GLU A 61 31.19 -14.97 -5.73
N GLN A 62 31.77 -14.46 -6.82
CA GLN A 62 32.57 -13.23 -6.80
C GLN A 62 31.70 -11.98 -6.62
N VAL A 63 30.53 -11.93 -7.28
CA VAL A 63 29.55 -10.84 -7.10
C VAL A 63 29.03 -10.83 -5.67
N ALA A 64 28.70 -12.01 -5.12
CA ALA A 64 28.28 -12.16 -3.74
C ALA A 64 29.38 -11.76 -2.77
N GLU A 65 30.63 -12.21 -2.95
CA GLU A 65 31.75 -11.83 -2.07
C GLU A 65 31.98 -10.32 -1.99
N VAL A 66 31.81 -9.60 -3.09
CA VAL A 66 31.96 -8.14 -3.15
C VAL A 66 30.79 -7.44 -2.48
N ALA A 67 29.56 -7.86 -2.77
CA ALA A 67 28.38 -7.35 -2.08
C ALA A 67 28.54 -7.56 -0.56
N ILE A 68 28.95 -8.76 -0.15
CA ILE A 68 29.17 -9.16 1.25
C ILE A 68 30.26 -8.32 1.93
N LYS A 69 31.36 -8.01 1.24
CA LYS A 69 32.52 -7.33 1.83
C LYS A 69 32.22 -5.88 2.21
N ASP A 70 31.31 -5.22 1.51
CA ASP A 70 30.89 -3.88 1.87
C ASP A 70 29.42 -3.61 1.46
N SER A 71 28.59 -3.61 2.49
CA SER A 71 27.14 -3.50 2.42
C SER A 71 26.67 -2.17 1.80
N GLU A 72 27.53 -1.16 1.75
CA GLU A 72 27.25 0.16 1.15
C GLU A 72 27.25 0.12 -0.38
N TYR A 73 27.97 -0.84 -1.01
CA TYR A 73 28.06 -0.94 -2.47
C TYR A 73 26.99 -1.80 -3.12
N ALA A 74 26.30 -2.64 -2.33
CA ALA A 74 25.28 -3.56 -2.86
C ALA A 74 24.17 -2.86 -3.67
N PRO A 75 23.62 -1.69 -3.25
CA PRO A 75 22.62 -0.98 -4.06
C PRO A 75 23.17 -0.46 -5.40
N CYS A 76 24.43 -0.01 -5.44
CA CYS A 76 25.03 0.50 -6.67
C CYS A 76 25.36 -0.65 -7.63
N LEU A 77 25.92 -1.76 -7.12
CA LEU A 77 26.20 -2.97 -7.86
C LEU A 77 24.91 -3.54 -8.48
N VAL A 78 23.85 -3.72 -7.69
CA VAL A 78 22.59 -4.28 -8.21
C VAL A 78 21.95 -3.36 -9.26
N GLY A 79 22.13 -2.04 -9.14
CA GLY A 79 21.68 -1.08 -10.16
C GLY A 79 22.41 -1.29 -11.50
N GLU A 80 23.73 -1.45 -11.48
CA GLU A 80 24.51 -1.72 -12.70
C GLU A 80 24.17 -3.09 -13.31
N LEU A 81 23.98 -4.12 -12.48
CA LEU A 81 23.53 -5.44 -12.93
C LEU A 81 22.13 -5.38 -13.55
N ALA A 82 21.22 -4.60 -12.98
CA ALA A 82 19.89 -4.38 -13.53
C ALA A 82 19.93 -3.67 -14.90
N LYS A 83 20.81 -2.68 -15.11
CA LYS A 83 21.02 -2.06 -16.44
C LYS A 83 21.38 -3.09 -17.51
N ARG A 84 22.16 -4.09 -17.13
CA ARG A 84 22.62 -5.18 -17.99
C ARG A 84 21.59 -6.31 -18.16
N ARG A 85 20.49 -6.26 -17.40
CA ARG A 85 19.49 -7.32 -17.31
C ARG A 85 20.09 -8.66 -16.86
N ASP A 86 21.13 -8.60 -16.02
CA ASP A 86 21.75 -9.80 -15.45
C ASP A 86 20.90 -10.34 -14.30
N HIS A 87 19.87 -11.10 -14.66
CA HIS A 87 18.84 -11.57 -13.75
C HIS A 87 19.43 -12.42 -12.61
N GLU A 88 20.36 -13.32 -12.93
CA GLU A 88 20.94 -14.26 -11.97
C GLU A 88 21.77 -13.54 -10.91
N GLN A 89 22.59 -12.56 -11.32
CA GLN A 89 23.41 -11.79 -10.40
C GLN A 89 22.59 -10.80 -9.56
N VAL A 90 21.58 -10.15 -10.16
CA VAL A 90 20.63 -9.31 -9.40
C VAL A 90 19.93 -10.14 -8.33
N LEU A 91 19.44 -11.33 -8.68
CA LEU A 91 18.79 -12.25 -7.75
C LEU A 91 19.74 -12.68 -6.62
N GLY A 92 21.01 -12.98 -6.94
CA GLY A 92 22.03 -13.33 -5.96
C GLY A 92 22.21 -12.25 -4.89
N VAL A 93 22.33 -10.98 -5.31
CA VAL A 93 22.46 -9.85 -4.39
C VAL A 93 21.19 -9.63 -3.58
N LEU A 94 20.01 -9.68 -4.21
CA LEU A 94 18.73 -9.51 -3.52
C LEU A 94 18.45 -10.60 -2.48
N ASN A 95 18.70 -11.87 -2.82
CA ASN A 95 18.55 -12.98 -1.89
C ASN A 95 19.49 -12.88 -0.69
N HIS A 96 20.69 -12.34 -0.88
CA HIS A 96 21.64 -12.14 0.21
C HIS A 96 21.11 -11.13 1.25
N TYR A 97 20.50 -10.04 0.79
CA TYR A 97 20.01 -8.96 1.66
C TYR A 97 18.54 -9.04 2.04
N LYS A 98 17.81 -10.09 1.63
CA LYS A 98 16.34 -10.19 1.72
C LYS A 98 15.74 -9.82 3.08
N ASP A 99 16.46 -10.08 4.18
CA ASP A 99 16.00 -9.83 5.55
C ASP A 99 16.52 -8.50 6.17
N GLY A 100 17.04 -7.57 5.35
CA GLY A 100 17.71 -6.37 5.82
C GLY A 100 17.27 -5.05 5.15
N PRO A 101 17.61 -3.90 5.75
CA PRO A 101 17.28 -2.57 5.19
C PRO A 101 17.95 -2.30 3.84
N ILE A 102 19.04 -3.00 3.53
CA ILE A 102 19.77 -2.90 2.26
C ILE A 102 18.93 -3.43 1.10
N PHE A 103 18.02 -4.38 1.34
CA PHE A 103 17.12 -4.88 0.32
C PHE A 103 16.29 -3.75 -0.31
N GLU A 104 15.74 -2.85 0.51
CA GLU A 104 14.94 -1.72 0.00
C GLU A 104 15.76 -0.79 -0.88
N HIS A 105 17.01 -0.53 -0.50
CA HIS A 105 17.91 0.30 -1.29
C HIS A 105 18.28 -0.39 -2.61
N CYS A 106 18.48 -1.71 -2.58
CA CYS A 106 18.75 -2.52 -3.75
C CYS A 106 17.57 -2.53 -4.72
N VAL A 107 16.35 -2.80 -4.23
CA VAL A 107 15.12 -2.76 -5.03
C VAL A 107 14.94 -1.37 -5.63
N GLY A 108 15.04 -0.30 -4.83
CA GLY A 108 14.91 1.07 -5.35
C GLY A 108 15.94 1.41 -6.44
N LYS A 109 17.16 0.83 -6.38
CA LYS A 109 18.17 0.99 -7.44
C LYS A 109 17.81 0.19 -8.69
N VAL A 110 17.33 -1.06 -8.55
CA VAL A 110 16.80 -1.82 -9.70
C VAL A 110 15.67 -1.03 -10.37
N GLU A 111 14.71 -0.52 -9.59
CA GLU A 111 13.59 0.28 -10.11
C GLU A 111 14.06 1.54 -10.86
N ALA A 112 14.99 2.30 -10.27
CA ALA A 112 15.50 3.54 -10.85
C ALA A 112 16.28 3.31 -12.15
N GLN A 113 17.00 2.19 -12.27
CA GLN A 113 17.82 1.90 -13.45
C GLN A 113 17.04 1.30 -14.63
N LEU A 114 15.82 0.84 -14.39
CA LEU A 114 15.02 0.19 -15.42
C LEU A 114 14.04 1.14 -16.14
N SER A 115 14.19 2.45 -16.02
CA SER A 115 13.20 3.45 -16.43
C SER A 115 12.58 3.22 -17.83
N GLY A 116 11.29 2.87 -17.85
CA GLY A 116 10.35 3.33 -18.89
C GLY A 116 10.05 2.41 -20.08
N GLY A 117 9.77 1.12 -19.88
CA GLY A 117 9.25 0.24 -20.96
C GLY A 117 8.71 -1.11 -20.48
N GLU A 118 7.98 -1.84 -21.33
CA GLU A 118 7.42 -3.19 -21.02
C GLU A 118 8.49 -4.20 -20.56
N ASP A 119 9.72 -4.03 -21.03
CA ASP A 119 10.89 -4.83 -20.65
C ASP A 119 11.26 -4.66 -19.16
N GLN A 120 10.87 -3.56 -18.51
CA GLN A 120 11.03 -3.37 -17.07
C GLN A 120 10.06 -4.24 -16.29
N ASP A 121 8.77 -4.19 -16.62
CA ASP A 121 7.72 -4.94 -15.92
C ASP A 121 8.01 -6.45 -16.04
N SER A 122 8.37 -6.93 -17.22
CA SER A 122 8.75 -8.33 -17.47
C SER A 122 9.95 -8.77 -16.61
N PHE A 123 11.00 -7.95 -16.54
CA PHE A 123 12.19 -8.26 -15.75
C PHE A 123 11.87 -8.31 -14.24
N LEU A 124 11.09 -7.37 -13.72
CA LEU A 124 10.72 -7.33 -12.30
C LEU A 124 9.81 -8.50 -11.91
N LEU A 125 8.90 -8.91 -12.81
CA LEU A 125 8.04 -10.08 -12.61
C LEU A 125 8.87 -11.37 -12.56
N GLN A 126 9.83 -11.54 -13.48
CA GLN A 126 10.74 -12.69 -13.49
C GLN A 126 11.62 -12.75 -12.23
N LEU A 127 12.13 -11.60 -11.79
CA LEU A 127 12.93 -11.47 -10.58
C LEU A 127 12.12 -11.81 -9.33
N SER A 128 10.87 -11.34 -9.25
CA SER A 128 9.96 -11.72 -8.17
C SER A 128 9.64 -13.22 -8.17
N GLU A 129 9.38 -13.82 -9.34
CA GLU A 129 9.15 -15.26 -9.44
C GLU A 129 10.37 -16.07 -8.99
N SER A 130 11.57 -15.64 -9.36
CA SER A 130 12.81 -16.33 -8.99
C SER A 130 13.15 -16.18 -7.51
N MET A 131 12.86 -15.02 -6.90
CA MET A 131 12.97 -14.84 -5.45
C MET A 131 12.03 -15.77 -4.69
N ARG A 132 10.77 -15.90 -5.13
CA ARG A 132 9.81 -16.84 -4.51
C ARG A 132 10.29 -18.28 -4.57
N GLN A 133 10.76 -18.72 -5.74
CA GLN A 133 11.30 -20.06 -5.92
C GLN A 133 12.51 -20.32 -5.00
N ALA A 134 13.39 -19.33 -4.83
CA ALA A 134 14.55 -19.41 -3.95
C ALA A 134 14.19 -19.46 -2.45
N GLU A 135 13.05 -18.87 -2.07
CA GLU A 135 12.53 -18.92 -0.70
C GLU A 135 11.85 -20.27 -0.38
N GLY A 136 11.66 -21.14 -1.38
CA GLY A 136 10.90 -22.37 -1.23
C GLY A 136 9.40 -22.13 -1.10
N ASP A 137 8.95 -20.90 -1.36
CA ASP A 137 7.55 -20.53 -1.35
C ASP A 137 6.89 -21.13 -2.60
N ALA A 138 5.82 -21.91 -2.38
CA ALA A 138 4.92 -22.26 -3.47
C ALA A 138 4.40 -20.96 -4.13
N LYS A 139 4.02 -21.03 -5.41
CA LYS A 139 3.26 -19.92 -6.03
C LYS A 139 2.17 -19.52 -5.04
N PRO A 140 2.05 -18.24 -4.64
CA PRO A 140 0.99 -17.85 -3.72
C PRO A 140 -0.34 -18.19 -4.38
N GLU A 141 -1.00 -19.26 -3.90
CA GLU A 141 -2.32 -19.68 -4.38
C GLU A 141 -3.44 -18.79 -3.79
N GLY A 142 -3.06 -17.73 -3.07
CA GLY A 142 -3.95 -16.69 -2.59
C GLY A 142 -3.39 -15.95 -1.38
N ILE A 143 -4.27 -15.18 -0.75
CA ILE A 143 -4.00 -14.37 0.45
C ILE A 143 -3.71 -15.23 1.71
N SER A 144 -3.77 -16.56 1.62
CA SER A 144 -3.62 -17.47 2.77
C SER A 144 -2.29 -17.31 3.52
N ASP A 145 -1.19 -17.14 2.79
CA ASP A 145 0.14 -17.04 3.40
C ASP A 145 0.30 -15.68 4.12
N TYR A 146 -0.22 -14.61 3.52
CA TYR A 146 -0.32 -13.29 4.13
C TYR A 146 -1.22 -13.26 5.37
N THR A 147 -2.38 -13.95 5.31
CA THR A 147 -3.30 -14.05 6.46
C THR A 147 -2.68 -14.77 7.64
N SER A 148 -1.82 -15.78 7.41
CA SER A 148 -1.16 -16.52 8.49
C SER A 148 -0.17 -15.67 9.30
N GLU A 149 0.51 -14.72 8.64
CA GLU A 149 1.41 -13.75 9.28
C GLU A 149 0.63 -12.61 9.95
N MET A 150 -0.42 -12.09 9.30
CA MET A 150 -1.26 -11.03 9.86
C MET A 150 -2.12 -11.51 11.03
N ALA A 151 -2.55 -12.78 11.04
CA ALA A 151 -3.30 -13.39 12.16
C ALA A 151 -2.49 -13.42 13.46
N LYS A 152 -1.15 -13.35 13.38
CA LYS A 152 -0.26 -13.22 14.55
C LYS A 152 -0.28 -11.82 15.17
N ARG A 153 -0.95 -10.82 14.54
CA ARG A 153 -1.02 -9.43 15.00
C ARG A 153 -2.46 -8.87 14.97
N PRO A 154 -3.40 -9.45 15.75
CA PRO A 154 -4.83 -9.11 15.69
C PRO A 154 -5.14 -7.64 16.01
N GLU A 155 -4.33 -6.96 16.84
CA GLU A 155 -4.52 -5.54 17.16
C GLU A 155 -4.37 -4.59 15.96
N ARG A 156 -3.73 -5.03 14.87
CA ARG A 156 -3.61 -4.22 13.64
C ARG A 156 -4.85 -4.31 12.73
N ALA A 157 -5.71 -5.31 12.93
CA ALA A 157 -6.77 -5.70 11.99
C ALA A 157 -8.16 -5.12 12.29
N ALA A 158 -8.41 -4.60 13.51
CA ALA A 158 -9.70 -4.00 13.87
C ALA A 158 -9.64 -2.47 13.74
N ARG A 159 -10.35 -1.90 12.76
CA ARG A 159 -10.42 -0.45 12.54
C ARG A 159 -11.85 0.04 12.73
N SER A 160 -12.03 1.14 13.46
CA SER A 160 -13.35 1.77 13.63
C SER A 160 -13.85 2.40 12.33
N LEU A 161 -15.17 2.62 12.23
CA LEU A 161 -15.78 3.39 11.15
C LEU A 161 -15.10 4.76 10.97
N ASP A 162 -14.77 5.46 12.05
CA ASP A 162 -14.11 6.77 12.00
C ASP A 162 -12.75 6.73 11.26
N ASN A 163 -12.01 5.62 11.36
CA ASN A 163 -10.77 5.47 10.60
C ASN A 163 -11.05 5.39 9.10
N TYR A 164 -12.09 4.65 8.69
CA TYR A 164 -12.51 4.57 7.29
C TYR A 164 -12.95 5.94 6.77
N LEU A 165 -13.81 6.63 7.52
CA LEU A 165 -14.32 7.95 7.15
C LEU A 165 -13.19 8.97 7.02
N ARG A 166 -12.28 9.00 7.99
CA ARG A 166 -11.09 9.87 7.96
C ARG A 166 -10.20 9.59 6.76
N LEU A 167 -9.95 8.31 6.46
CA LEU A 167 -9.16 7.92 5.29
C LEU A 167 -9.84 8.43 4.01
N LEU A 168 -11.14 8.20 3.88
CA LEU A 168 -11.94 8.58 2.72
C LEU A 168 -12.28 10.07 2.63
N GLY A 169 -11.87 10.89 3.60
CA GLY A 169 -12.23 12.31 3.65
C GLY A 169 -13.74 12.56 3.77
N ILE A 170 -14.49 11.62 4.36
CA ILE A 170 -15.93 11.75 4.58
C ILE A 170 -16.13 12.42 5.94
N ASP A 171 -16.56 13.68 5.91
CA ASP A 171 -16.92 14.43 7.11
C ASP A 171 -18.12 13.79 7.84
N ASP A 172 -18.15 13.93 9.16
CA ASP A 172 -19.20 13.36 10.02
C ASP A 172 -20.62 13.74 9.56
N ASP A 173 -20.80 14.97 9.07
CA ASP A 173 -22.08 15.49 8.59
C ASP A 173 -22.52 14.84 7.27
N ARG A 174 -21.57 14.32 6.47
CA ARG A 174 -21.82 13.71 5.14
C ARG A 174 -21.97 12.19 5.20
N VAL A 175 -21.70 11.57 6.35
CA VAL A 175 -21.74 10.09 6.47
C VAL A 175 -23.15 9.56 6.20
N ARG A 176 -24.18 10.27 6.69
CA ARG A 176 -25.59 9.90 6.45
C ARG A 176 -25.93 9.94 4.97
N ASP A 177 -25.56 11.00 4.26
CA ASP A 177 -25.79 11.11 2.81
C ASP A 177 -25.02 10.03 2.03
N THR A 178 -23.88 9.60 2.57
CA THR A 178 -23.02 8.60 1.95
C THR A 178 -23.51 7.17 2.18
N LEU A 179 -24.08 6.84 3.34
CA LEU A 179 -24.34 5.45 3.75
C LEU A 179 -25.78 5.14 4.18
N ASP A 180 -26.60 6.13 4.52
CA ASP A 180 -27.96 5.86 5.01
C ASP A 180 -28.84 5.29 3.90
N LYS A 181 -29.51 4.18 4.23
CA LYS A 181 -30.34 3.34 3.35
C LYS A 181 -29.61 2.77 2.14
N LYS A 182 -28.30 2.56 2.27
CA LYS A 182 -27.44 2.03 1.20
C LYS A 182 -26.83 0.69 1.57
N SER A 183 -26.40 0.00 0.53
CA SER A 183 -25.62 -1.23 0.61
C SER A 183 -24.12 -0.91 0.47
N LEU A 184 -23.32 -1.43 1.39
CA LEU A 184 -21.86 -1.27 1.42
C LEU A 184 -21.19 -2.64 1.34
N LEU A 185 -20.33 -2.80 0.33
CA LEU A 185 -19.35 -3.87 0.28
C LEU A 185 -17.99 -3.37 0.78
N LEU A 186 -17.47 -4.01 1.82
CA LEU A 186 -16.11 -3.82 2.28
C LEU A 186 -15.24 -4.99 1.79
N VAL A 187 -14.20 -4.70 1.03
CA VAL A 187 -13.17 -5.66 0.61
C VAL A 187 -11.95 -5.46 1.49
N GLY A 188 -11.47 -6.50 2.18
CA GLY A 188 -10.30 -6.38 3.07
C GLY A 188 -10.61 -5.70 4.40
N GLY A 189 -11.80 -5.91 4.96
CA GLY A 189 -12.24 -5.26 6.19
C GLY A 189 -11.68 -5.85 7.49
N GLY A 190 -10.99 -6.98 7.42
CA GLY A 190 -10.56 -7.75 8.59
C GLY A 190 -11.72 -7.98 9.56
N THR A 191 -11.44 -7.78 10.85
CA THR A 191 -12.41 -7.92 11.94
C THR A 191 -12.99 -6.58 12.40
N ALA A 192 -13.07 -5.60 11.50
CA ALA A 192 -13.42 -4.23 11.82
C ALA A 192 -14.89 -4.09 12.30
N PRO A 193 -15.17 -3.43 13.44
CA PRO A 193 -16.51 -3.29 14.01
C PRO A 193 -17.31 -2.14 13.34
N LEU A 194 -17.39 -2.10 12.01
CA LEU A 194 -18.06 -1.01 11.29
C LEU A 194 -19.55 -0.94 11.62
N LYS A 195 -20.21 -2.10 11.77
CA LYS A 195 -21.64 -2.14 12.06
C LYS A 195 -22.00 -1.49 13.40
N GLN A 196 -21.14 -1.60 14.41
CA GLN A 196 -21.34 -0.89 15.68
C GLN A 196 -21.31 0.63 15.45
N GLY A 197 -20.30 1.13 14.73
CA GLY A 197 -20.20 2.56 14.41
C GLY A 197 -21.38 3.10 13.59
N LEU A 198 -21.90 2.30 12.64
CA LEU A 198 -23.11 2.64 11.87
C LEU A 198 -24.34 2.73 12.78
N THR A 199 -24.48 1.76 13.69
CA THR A 199 -25.59 1.70 14.66
C THR A 199 -25.57 2.88 15.62
N ASP A 200 -24.40 3.20 16.18
CA ASP A 200 -24.22 4.32 17.12
C ASP A 200 -24.59 5.66 16.48
N ARG A 201 -24.30 5.81 15.17
CA ARG A 201 -24.65 7.00 14.37
C ARG A 201 -26.09 6.98 13.85
N ARG A 202 -26.86 5.91 14.11
CA ARG A 202 -28.22 5.66 13.59
C ARG A 202 -28.28 5.78 12.07
N ILE A 203 -27.37 5.08 11.40
CA ILE A 203 -27.29 4.95 9.94
C ILE A 203 -27.77 3.56 9.57
N ASP A 204 -28.80 3.48 8.73
CA ASP A 204 -29.33 2.21 8.25
C ASP A 204 -28.55 1.78 6.99
N CYS A 205 -27.48 1.01 7.17
CA CYS A 205 -26.65 0.54 6.06
C CYS A 205 -26.49 -0.98 6.12
N GLN A 206 -26.68 -1.65 4.98
CA GLN A 206 -26.46 -3.08 4.82
C GLN A 206 -24.97 -3.32 4.48
N LEU A 207 -24.23 -3.87 5.43
CA LEU A 207 -22.79 -4.07 5.32
C LEU A 207 -22.45 -5.53 5.02
N THR A 208 -21.84 -5.78 3.85
CA THR A 208 -21.17 -7.03 3.49
C THR A 208 -19.66 -6.84 3.64
N ASN A 209 -18.96 -7.76 4.31
CA ASN A 209 -17.50 -7.73 4.44
C ASN A 209 -16.89 -9.01 3.87
N ILE A 210 -15.98 -8.88 2.90
CA ILE A 210 -15.24 -10.00 2.31
C ILE A 210 -13.78 -9.92 2.78
N ASP A 211 -13.38 -10.85 3.64
CA ASP A 211 -12.00 -10.94 4.10
C ASP A 211 -11.65 -12.36 4.59
N PRO A 212 -10.56 -12.98 4.10
CA PRO A 212 -10.13 -14.30 4.57
C PRO A 212 -9.70 -14.34 6.05
N MET A 213 -9.44 -13.18 6.69
CA MET A 213 -9.13 -13.06 8.11
C MET A 213 -10.34 -13.23 9.04
N LEU A 214 -11.56 -13.27 8.50
CA LEU A 214 -12.78 -13.47 9.28
C LEU A 214 -12.79 -14.90 9.86
N THR A 215 -12.15 -15.07 11.02
CA THR A 215 -11.98 -16.35 11.69
C THR A 215 -12.67 -16.31 13.07
N GLY A 216 -13.75 -17.08 13.25
CA GLY A 216 -14.48 -17.18 14.53
C GLY A 216 -15.71 -16.26 14.66
N ASN A 217 -16.25 -16.15 15.89
CA ASN A 217 -17.45 -15.37 16.24
C ASN A 217 -17.18 -13.85 16.16
N HIS A 218 -17.16 -13.31 14.94
CA HIS A 218 -17.26 -11.87 14.68
C HIS A 218 -18.71 -11.42 14.44
N GLU A 219 -19.66 -12.13 15.05
CA GLU A 219 -21.08 -11.77 15.01
C GLU A 219 -21.25 -10.31 15.44
N GLY A 220 -21.87 -9.51 14.57
CA GLY A 220 -22.14 -8.09 14.83
C GLY A 220 -21.14 -7.10 14.22
N ASN A 221 -20.05 -7.53 13.56
CA ASN A 221 -19.14 -6.61 12.87
C ASN A 221 -19.63 -6.19 11.46
N SER A 222 -20.43 -7.05 10.82
CA SER A 222 -21.10 -6.82 9.53
C SER A 222 -22.40 -7.61 9.47
N ASP A 223 -23.32 -7.23 8.57
CA ASP A 223 -24.57 -7.99 8.36
C ASP A 223 -24.31 -9.30 7.62
N ARG A 224 -23.36 -9.28 6.67
CA ARG A 224 -22.98 -10.44 5.86
C ARG A 224 -21.44 -10.59 5.80
N PRO A 225 -20.83 -11.33 6.74
CA PRO A 225 -19.41 -11.67 6.64
C PRO A 225 -19.19 -12.81 5.63
N ILE A 226 -18.16 -12.70 4.79
CA ILE A 226 -17.73 -13.72 3.84
C ILE A 226 -16.24 -13.99 4.09
N ALA A 227 -15.95 -15.10 4.76
CA ALA A 227 -14.61 -15.52 5.15
C ALA A 227 -13.85 -16.21 3.98
N GLU A 228 -13.65 -15.47 2.90
CA GLU A 228 -13.04 -16.00 1.68
C GLU A 228 -12.16 -14.96 0.99
N ASP A 229 -11.24 -15.44 0.15
CA ASP A 229 -10.46 -14.60 -0.76
C ASP A 229 -11.39 -13.88 -1.74
N PHE A 230 -11.22 -12.56 -1.89
CA PHE A 230 -12.05 -11.75 -2.77
C PHE A 230 -12.06 -12.27 -4.20
N TYR A 231 -10.97 -12.85 -4.71
CA TYR A 231 -10.96 -13.42 -6.06
C TYR A 231 -11.76 -14.72 -6.19
N LYS A 232 -11.92 -15.49 -5.11
CA LYS A 232 -12.62 -16.78 -5.10
C LYS A 232 -14.13 -16.64 -4.95
N VAL A 233 -14.61 -15.53 -4.39
CA VAL A 233 -16.06 -15.26 -4.26
C VAL A 233 -16.69 -15.14 -5.65
N ASP A 234 -17.74 -15.89 -5.93
CA ASP A 234 -18.47 -15.74 -7.20
C ASP A 234 -19.23 -14.40 -7.24
N ALA A 235 -18.84 -13.50 -8.14
CA ALA A 235 -19.44 -12.17 -8.27
C ALA A 235 -20.90 -12.24 -8.73
N ASP A 236 -21.27 -13.26 -9.52
CA ASP A 236 -22.64 -13.44 -10.02
C ASP A 236 -23.61 -13.83 -8.89
N ARG A 237 -23.09 -14.19 -7.72
CA ARG A 237 -23.86 -14.54 -6.51
C ARG A 237 -23.94 -13.38 -5.50
N LEU A 238 -23.38 -12.23 -5.82
CA LEU A 238 -23.47 -11.01 -5.03
C LEU A 238 -24.43 -10.04 -5.71
N ASP A 239 -25.16 -9.30 -4.88
CA ASP A 239 -25.91 -8.14 -5.36
C ASP A 239 -24.95 -7.01 -5.74
N GLN A 240 -25.46 -6.00 -6.45
CA GLN A 240 -24.71 -4.77 -6.66
C GLN A 240 -24.84 -3.86 -5.43
N PHE A 241 -23.80 -3.06 -5.19
CA PHE A 241 -23.66 -2.23 -4.01
C PHE A 241 -23.62 -0.75 -4.38
N ASP A 242 -24.24 0.08 -3.55
CA ASP A 242 -24.17 1.55 -3.70
C ASP A 242 -22.78 2.08 -3.37
N GLU A 243 -22.08 1.40 -2.47
CA GLU A 243 -20.72 1.72 -2.06
C GLU A 243 -19.87 0.44 -2.03
N VAL A 244 -18.72 0.46 -2.71
CA VAL A 244 -17.69 -0.57 -2.62
C VAL A 244 -16.41 0.07 -2.10
N TRP A 245 -15.94 -0.35 -0.93
CA TRP A 245 -14.77 0.21 -0.27
C TRP A 245 -13.63 -0.80 -0.25
N ALA A 246 -12.51 -0.42 -0.84
CA ALA A 246 -11.24 -1.15 -0.86
C ALA A 246 -10.14 -0.24 -0.33
N VAL A 247 -10.21 0.06 0.96
CA VAL A 247 -9.33 1.05 1.60
C VAL A 247 -8.32 0.38 2.52
N ASN A 248 -7.36 1.17 3.00
CA ASN A 248 -6.33 0.73 3.95
C ASN A 248 -5.53 -0.48 3.45
N ASN A 249 -4.88 -0.33 2.29
CA ASN A 249 -4.03 -1.36 1.67
C ASN A 249 -4.78 -2.60 1.16
N SER A 250 -6.10 -2.53 0.95
CA SER A 250 -6.86 -3.66 0.39
C SER A 250 -6.35 -4.06 -0.99
N LEU A 251 -6.29 -3.15 -1.97
CA LEU A 251 -5.78 -3.49 -3.30
C LEU A 251 -4.38 -4.14 -3.27
N PRO A 252 -3.34 -3.53 -2.66
CA PRO A 252 -2.01 -4.17 -2.61
C PRO A 252 -1.93 -5.42 -1.74
N THR A 253 -2.90 -5.65 -0.86
CA THR A 253 -2.99 -6.89 -0.06
C THR A 253 -3.56 -8.04 -0.89
N TYR A 254 -4.47 -7.74 -1.82
CA TYR A 254 -5.17 -8.75 -2.61
C TYR A 254 -4.47 -9.00 -3.96
N ALA A 255 -3.97 -7.95 -4.62
CA ALA A 255 -3.39 -8.04 -5.96
C ALA A 255 -1.86 -8.13 -5.91
N PHE A 256 -1.31 -9.33 -6.18
CA PHE A 256 0.13 -9.60 -6.18
C PHE A 256 0.79 -9.51 -7.55
N ASN A 257 0.01 -9.35 -8.62
CA ASN A 257 0.51 -9.22 -9.98
C ASN A 257 -0.45 -8.35 -10.84
N PRO A 258 -0.02 -7.87 -12.02
CA PRO A 258 -0.85 -7.05 -12.91
C PRO A 258 -2.21 -7.65 -13.25
N ASP A 259 -2.29 -8.96 -13.55
CA ASP A 259 -3.56 -9.62 -13.89
C ASP A 259 -4.55 -9.56 -12.72
N GLN A 260 -4.07 -9.73 -11.50
CA GLN A 260 -4.89 -9.61 -10.30
C GLN A 260 -5.34 -8.17 -10.05
N VAL A 261 -4.54 -7.17 -10.43
CA VAL A 261 -4.96 -5.76 -10.38
C VAL A 261 -6.10 -5.53 -11.37
N ARG A 262 -5.97 -5.95 -12.63
CA ARG A 262 -7.07 -5.87 -13.62
C ARG A 262 -8.32 -6.57 -13.12
N ALA A 263 -8.20 -7.83 -12.71
CA ALA A 263 -9.30 -8.61 -12.18
C ALA A 263 -9.95 -7.96 -10.95
N PHE A 264 -9.16 -7.26 -10.11
CA PHE A 264 -9.68 -6.49 -8.99
C PHE A 264 -10.61 -5.38 -9.48
N TYR A 265 -10.13 -4.51 -10.39
CA TYR A 265 -10.94 -3.42 -10.94
C TYR A 265 -12.19 -3.93 -11.64
N GLN A 266 -12.06 -4.97 -12.48
CA GLN A 266 -13.18 -5.60 -13.18
C GLN A 266 -14.25 -6.08 -12.20
N LYS A 267 -13.84 -6.81 -11.16
CA LYS A 267 -14.76 -7.37 -10.19
C LYS A 267 -15.37 -6.29 -9.30
N SER A 268 -14.56 -5.39 -8.75
CA SER A 268 -15.04 -4.35 -7.84
C SER A 268 -15.99 -3.39 -8.55
N LEU A 269 -15.67 -2.94 -9.78
CA LEU A 269 -16.56 -2.07 -10.56
C LEU A 269 -17.82 -2.80 -11.04
N GLY A 270 -17.73 -4.09 -11.39
CA GLY A 270 -18.89 -4.89 -11.76
C GLY A 270 -19.91 -5.08 -10.63
N LEU A 271 -19.44 -4.96 -9.38
CA LEU A 271 -20.26 -5.00 -8.16
C LEU A 271 -20.83 -3.64 -7.76
N VAL A 272 -20.47 -2.53 -8.43
CA VAL A 272 -21.04 -1.21 -8.15
C VAL A 272 -22.37 -1.03 -8.88
N SER A 273 -23.40 -0.55 -8.18
CA SER A 273 -24.71 -0.23 -8.75
C SER A 273 -24.65 1.01 -9.67
N GLU A 274 -25.68 1.25 -10.47
CA GLU A 274 -25.78 2.51 -11.22
C GLU A 274 -25.86 3.69 -10.24
N ASN A 275 -25.03 4.71 -10.45
CA ASN A 275 -24.80 5.84 -9.54
C ASN A 275 -24.11 5.49 -8.22
N GLY A 276 -23.65 4.25 -8.05
CA GLY A 276 -22.82 3.83 -6.92
C GLY A 276 -21.36 4.28 -7.05
N ASN A 277 -20.59 4.07 -5.98
CA ASN A 277 -19.19 4.47 -5.89
C ASN A 277 -18.28 3.29 -5.54
N LEU A 278 -17.13 3.22 -6.22
CA LEU A 278 -15.97 2.44 -5.81
C LEU A 278 -14.91 3.36 -5.22
N LYS A 279 -14.50 3.11 -3.98
CA LYS A 279 -13.43 3.86 -3.31
C LYS A 279 -12.23 2.96 -3.07
N ILE A 280 -11.11 3.27 -3.71
CA ILE A 280 -9.86 2.52 -3.59
C ILE A 280 -8.81 3.38 -2.89
N MET A 281 -8.14 2.83 -1.88
CA MET A 281 -6.99 3.46 -1.24
C MET A 281 -6.03 2.46 -0.59
N PRO A 282 -4.73 2.50 -0.93
CA PRO A 282 -4.10 3.32 -1.95
C PRO A 282 -4.42 2.80 -3.37
N VAL A 283 -4.44 3.73 -4.34
CA VAL A 283 -4.51 3.41 -5.78
C VAL A 283 -3.10 3.26 -6.39
N ALA A 284 -2.10 3.84 -5.74
CA ALA A 284 -0.70 3.83 -6.15
C ALA A 284 0.21 4.00 -4.92
N GLY A 285 1.51 3.78 -5.11
CA GLY A 285 2.48 3.96 -4.03
C GLY A 285 2.35 2.87 -2.97
N PHE A 286 2.07 1.63 -3.38
CA PHE A 286 2.00 0.46 -2.51
C PHE A 286 3.28 0.35 -1.66
N LYS A 287 3.24 0.80 -0.40
CA LYS A 287 4.36 0.78 0.53
C LYS A 287 3.98 0.06 1.82
N ASP A 288 4.95 -0.71 2.31
CA ASP A 288 5.07 -1.29 3.66
C ASP A 288 3.99 -2.27 4.12
N SER A 289 4.30 -3.57 4.02
CA SER A 289 3.73 -4.72 4.78
C SER A 289 3.96 -6.09 4.11
N LEU A 290 4.55 -6.12 2.92
CA LEU A 290 4.71 -7.34 2.13
C LEU A 290 6.13 -7.96 2.26
N THR A 291 6.24 -9.27 2.07
CA THR A 291 7.52 -10.00 2.05
C THR A 291 8.43 -9.49 0.91
N PRO A 292 9.76 -9.66 0.96
CA PRO A 292 10.70 -9.17 -0.05
C PRO A 292 10.28 -9.48 -1.50
N ALA A 293 9.86 -10.72 -1.78
CA ALA A 293 9.38 -11.12 -3.10
C ALA A 293 8.11 -10.38 -3.56
N MET A 294 7.20 -10.05 -2.64
CA MET A 294 6.01 -9.26 -2.92
C MET A 294 6.35 -7.77 -3.12
N ARG A 295 7.49 -7.29 -2.63
CA ARG A 295 7.94 -5.89 -2.87
C ARG A 295 8.35 -5.68 -4.31
N LEU A 296 8.98 -6.67 -4.96
CA LEU A 296 9.37 -6.58 -6.37
C LEU A 296 8.16 -6.50 -7.33
N ASN A 297 7.04 -7.15 -7.00
CA ASN A 297 5.81 -7.05 -7.81
C ASN A 297 5.10 -5.70 -7.65
N ARG A 298 5.51 -4.85 -6.69
CA ARG A 298 4.86 -3.56 -6.45
C ARG A 298 4.92 -2.64 -7.65
N VAL A 299 6.03 -2.60 -8.37
CA VAL A 299 6.13 -1.70 -9.53
C VAL A 299 5.21 -2.14 -10.66
N PRO A 300 5.25 -3.40 -11.14
CA PRO A 300 4.29 -3.87 -12.13
C PRO A 300 2.84 -3.70 -11.71
N THR A 301 2.49 -4.00 -10.46
CA THR A 301 1.11 -3.84 -9.93
C THR A 301 0.70 -2.38 -9.78
N ASN A 302 1.59 -1.48 -9.32
CA ASN A 302 1.35 -0.04 -9.27
C ASN A 302 1.13 0.50 -10.69
N ASN A 303 2.00 0.14 -11.64
CA ASN A 303 1.91 0.54 -13.04
C ASN A 303 0.57 0.07 -13.63
N GLU A 304 0.19 -1.17 -13.37
CA GLU A 304 -1.09 -1.70 -13.86
C GLU A 304 -2.29 -1.02 -13.20
N SER A 305 -2.22 -0.70 -11.91
CA SER A 305 -3.29 0.04 -11.22
C SER A 305 -3.47 1.43 -11.83
N LEU A 306 -2.36 2.11 -12.15
CA LEU A 306 -2.37 3.40 -12.85
C LEU A 306 -2.90 3.26 -14.28
N ARG A 307 -2.51 2.21 -15.04
CA ARG A 307 -3.05 1.95 -16.40
C ARG A 307 -4.56 1.68 -16.38
N CYS A 308 -5.04 0.90 -15.42
CA CYS A 308 -6.46 0.67 -15.22
C CYS A 308 -7.18 1.99 -14.95
N LEU A 309 -6.65 2.80 -14.03
CA LEU A 309 -7.22 4.11 -13.70
C LEU A 309 -7.25 5.06 -14.90
N GLU A 310 -6.17 5.14 -15.69
CA GLU A 310 -6.13 5.97 -16.89
C GLU A 310 -7.13 5.50 -17.96
N SER A 311 -7.31 4.19 -18.12
CA SER A 311 -8.33 3.62 -19.01
C SER A 311 -9.74 3.99 -18.58
N ILE A 312 -10.01 3.96 -17.26
CA ILE A 312 -11.29 4.38 -16.67
C ILE A 312 -11.48 5.90 -16.83
N LYS A 313 -10.44 6.72 -16.60
CA LYS A 313 -10.43 8.18 -16.84
C LYS A 313 -10.73 8.53 -18.30
N GLY A 314 -10.32 7.68 -19.24
CA GLY A 314 -10.62 7.81 -20.66
C GLY A 314 -12.10 7.59 -21.02
N ARG A 315 -12.95 7.20 -20.06
CA ARG A 315 -14.38 6.92 -20.25
C ARG A 315 -15.28 7.81 -19.37
N PRO A 316 -15.26 9.14 -19.55
CA PRO A 316 -16.13 10.06 -18.81
C PRO A 316 -17.62 9.89 -19.15
N ASP A 317 -17.96 9.13 -20.19
CA ASP A 317 -19.32 8.70 -20.50
C ASP A 317 -19.83 7.61 -19.53
N LEU A 318 -18.91 6.89 -18.87
CA LEU A 318 -19.23 5.79 -17.96
C LEU A 318 -18.91 6.10 -16.50
N PHE A 319 -17.89 6.93 -16.25
CA PHE A 319 -17.37 7.14 -14.90
C PHE A 319 -17.11 8.63 -14.59
N GLU A 320 -17.42 9.04 -13.37
CA GLU A 320 -16.90 10.27 -12.76
C GLU A 320 -15.80 9.88 -11.76
N ILE A 321 -14.64 10.54 -11.81
CA ILE A 321 -13.49 10.20 -10.98
C ILE A 321 -13.08 11.40 -10.15
N GLU A 322 -12.91 11.16 -8.85
CA GLU A 322 -12.40 12.12 -7.88
C GLU A 322 -11.15 11.53 -7.22
N GLU A 323 -10.04 12.25 -7.31
CA GLU A 323 -8.81 11.86 -6.62
C GLU A 323 -8.92 12.20 -5.13
N MET A 324 -8.53 11.26 -4.28
CA MET A 324 -8.56 11.41 -2.83
C MET A 324 -7.13 11.38 -2.29
N GLU A 325 -6.89 12.12 -1.21
CA GLU A 325 -5.63 12.05 -0.47
C GLU A 325 -5.94 11.81 1.00
N SER A 326 -5.38 10.75 1.57
CA SER A 326 -5.57 10.48 3.00
C SER A 326 -4.86 11.56 3.82
N PRO A 327 -5.47 12.05 4.92
CA PRO A 327 -4.74 12.88 5.86
C PRO A 327 -3.50 12.15 6.38
N PRO A 328 -2.39 12.85 6.68
CA PRO A 328 -1.15 12.22 7.12
C PRO A 328 -1.39 11.42 8.40
N ASP A 329 -1.34 10.10 8.29
CA ASP A 329 -1.58 9.22 9.43
C ASP A 329 -0.29 9.02 10.22
N LYS A 330 -0.36 9.13 11.55
CA LYS A 330 0.78 8.83 12.44
C LYS A 330 0.98 7.32 12.64
N VAL A 331 0.08 6.48 12.11
CA VAL A 331 -0.14 5.14 12.67
C VAL A 331 0.37 4.00 11.79
N ALA A 332 0.76 4.23 10.53
CA ALA A 332 1.16 3.12 9.68
C ALA A 332 2.63 2.68 9.92
N PHE A 333 3.64 3.54 9.71
CA PHE A 333 5.04 3.07 9.67
C PHE A 333 6.09 4.14 10.02
N GLY A 334 5.83 5.04 10.98
CA GLY A 334 6.83 5.99 11.49
C GLY A 334 7.22 7.13 10.52
N ARG A 335 6.70 7.15 9.29
CA ARG A 335 6.79 8.27 8.35
C ARG A 335 5.41 8.83 8.08
N LYS A 336 5.28 10.17 8.07
CA LYS A 336 4.07 10.88 7.59
C LYS A 336 3.99 10.70 6.07
N SER A 337 3.36 9.64 5.59
CA SER A 337 3.06 9.49 4.16
C SER A 337 1.56 9.65 3.94
N THR A 338 1.18 10.55 3.03
CA THR A 338 -0.18 10.58 2.48
C THR A 338 -0.33 9.44 1.47
N MET A 339 -1.48 8.77 1.50
CA MET A 339 -1.86 7.78 0.49
C MET A 339 -2.76 8.45 -0.53
N LYS A 340 -2.49 8.18 -1.81
CA LYS A 340 -3.39 8.58 -2.90
C LYS A 340 -4.45 7.51 -3.09
N GLY A 341 -5.70 7.92 -3.16
CA GLY A 341 -6.85 7.08 -3.45
C GLY A 341 -7.70 7.65 -4.58
N VAL A 342 -8.73 6.92 -4.97
CA VAL A 342 -9.71 7.37 -5.97
C VAL A 342 -11.12 6.98 -5.54
N ASN A 343 -12.05 7.87 -5.83
CA ASN A 343 -13.48 7.64 -5.81
C ASN A 343 -13.95 7.56 -7.28
N ILE A 344 -14.46 6.41 -7.69
CA ILE A 344 -14.93 6.14 -9.05
C ILE A 344 -16.45 5.95 -8.96
N LYS A 345 -17.20 6.92 -9.45
CA LYS A 345 -18.66 6.86 -9.51
C LYS A 345 -19.10 6.34 -10.86
N VAL A 346 -20.01 5.36 -10.86
CA VAL A 346 -20.57 4.79 -12.09
C VAL A 346 -21.76 5.62 -12.55
N ILE A 347 -21.65 6.26 -13.73
CA ILE A 347 -22.73 7.06 -14.34
C ILE A 347 -23.25 6.45 -15.65
N GLY A 348 -22.52 5.51 -16.24
CA GLY A 348 -22.97 4.74 -17.39
C GLY A 348 -23.91 3.59 -16.99
N SER A 349 -24.62 3.03 -17.97
CA SER A 349 -25.44 1.85 -17.74
C SER A 349 -24.59 0.61 -17.44
N GLN A 350 -25.15 -0.33 -16.67
CA GLN A 350 -24.44 -1.57 -16.31
C GLN A 350 -23.96 -2.39 -17.51
N GLU A 351 -24.71 -2.39 -18.61
CA GLU A 351 -24.31 -3.08 -19.84
C GLU A 351 -23.03 -2.47 -20.44
N GLN A 352 -22.98 -1.14 -20.54
CA GLN A 352 -21.82 -0.43 -21.07
C GLN A 352 -20.60 -0.56 -20.17
N VAL A 353 -20.80 -0.49 -18.85
CA VAL A 353 -19.74 -0.70 -17.86
C VAL A 353 -19.18 -2.11 -18.01
N ARG A 354 -20.02 -3.15 -18.03
CA ARG A 354 -19.56 -4.54 -18.20
C ARG A 354 -18.86 -4.78 -19.54
N ALA A 355 -19.31 -4.15 -20.62
CA ALA A 355 -18.64 -4.23 -21.91
C ALA A 355 -17.22 -3.65 -21.84
N PHE A 356 -17.09 -2.45 -21.26
CA PHE A 356 -15.79 -1.81 -21.05
C PHE A 356 -14.87 -2.65 -20.14
N LEU A 357 -15.38 -3.20 -19.04
CA LEU A 357 -14.57 -4.00 -18.11
C LEU A 357 -14.01 -5.28 -18.73
N ARG A 358 -14.58 -5.81 -19.83
CA ARG A 358 -14.00 -6.95 -20.55
C ARG A 358 -12.78 -6.58 -21.40
N GLU A 359 -12.62 -5.29 -21.68
CA GLU A 359 -11.54 -4.72 -22.50
C GLU A 359 -10.43 -4.11 -21.64
N LEU A 360 -10.72 -3.88 -20.34
CA LEU A 360 -9.78 -3.46 -19.31
C LEU A 360 -8.84 -4.61 -18.94
#